data_AF-A0A4P7ZXQ5-F1
#
_entry.id   AF-A0A4P7ZXQ5-F1
#
_cell.length_a   1.000
_cell.length_b   1.000
_cell.length_c   1.000
_cell.angle_alpha   90.00
_cell.angle_beta   90.00
_cell.angle_gamma   90.00
#
_symmetry.space_group_name_H-M   'P 1'
#
loop_
_entity.id
_entity.type
_entity.pdbx_description
1 polymer ?
#
loop_
_entity_poly.entity_id
_entity_poly.type
_entity_poly.pdbx_seq_one_letter_code
_entity_poly.pdbx_strand_id
1 'polypeptide(L)'
;MVAPELIGCLLVKRKAHGDLLWGVIVETEAYSQEEPACHGYRRRTPSNETLFGEPGRFYVYVSYGIHHCVKRARLSKTPGWA
;
A
#
# COMPACT_ATOMS: atom_id res chain seq x y z
N MET A 1 -8.32 -1.83 10.91
CA MET A 1 -7.09 -2.36 10.27
C MET A 1 -7.43 -2.46 8.80
N VAL A 2 -6.72 -1.81 7.87
CA VAL A 2 -7.21 -1.68 6.48
C VAL A 2 -7.08 -2.98 5.66
N ALA A 3 -6.13 -3.85 5.95
CA ALA A 3 -5.90 -5.05 5.15
C ALA A 3 -7.11 -6.01 5.11
N PRO A 4 -7.75 -6.39 6.24
CA PRO A 4 -8.98 -7.19 6.20
C PRO A 4 -10.15 -6.49 5.49
N GLU A 5 -10.25 -5.17 5.65
CA GLU A 5 -11.32 -4.35 5.03
C GLU A 5 -11.21 -4.29 3.49
N LEU A 6 -10.05 -4.66 2.93
CA LEU A 6 -9.84 -4.72 1.48
C LEU A 6 -10.29 -6.05 0.87
N ILE A 7 -10.43 -7.12 1.65
CA ILE A 7 -10.86 -8.42 1.12
C ILE A 7 -12.29 -8.28 0.59
N GLY A 8 -12.52 -8.73 -0.65
CA GLY A 8 -13.79 -8.58 -1.35
C GLY A 8 -13.98 -7.24 -2.07
N CYS A 9 -13.07 -6.27 -1.89
CA CYS A 9 -13.13 -5.01 -2.64
C CYS A 9 -12.70 -5.20 -4.11
N LEU A 10 -13.27 -4.39 -5.00
CA LEU A 10 -12.85 -4.31 -6.40
C LEU A 10 -11.66 -3.37 -6.54
N LEU A 11 -10.56 -3.88 -7.08
CA LEU A 11 -9.47 -3.05 -7.59
C LEU A 11 -9.74 -2.77 -9.07
N VAL A 12 -9.95 -1.49 -9.41
CA VAL A 12 -10.31 -1.07 -10.77
C VAL A 12 -9.24 -0.14 -11.33
N LYS A 13 -8.73 -0.46 -12.51
CA LYS A 13 -7.82 0.36 -13.31
C LYS A 13 -8.53 0.78 -14.60
N ARG A 14 -8.65 2.09 -14.83
CA ARG A 14 -9.09 2.63 -16.11
C ARG A 14 -7.92 2.57 -17.12
N LYS A 15 -8.15 1.93 -18.27
CA LYS A 15 -7.18 1.91 -19.39
C LYS A 15 -7.37 3.17 -20.25
N ALA A 16 -6.36 3.49 -21.06
CA ALA A 16 -6.32 4.71 -21.88
C ALA A 16 -7.54 4.85 -22.83
N HIS A 17 -8.07 3.73 -23.32
CA HIS A 17 -9.23 3.71 -24.24
C HIS A 17 -10.60 3.69 -23.54
N GLY A 18 -10.65 3.90 -22.21
CA GLY A 18 -11.90 3.98 -21.46
C GLY A 18 -12.35 2.66 -20.82
N ASP A 19 -11.89 1.53 -21.33
CA ASP A 19 -12.10 0.21 -20.73
C ASP A 19 -11.66 0.13 -19.26
N LEU A 20 -12.33 -0.73 -18.49
CA LEU A 20 -11.97 -1.05 -17.12
C LEU A 20 -11.30 -2.42 -17.05
N LEU A 21 -10.10 -2.45 -16.45
CA LEU A 21 -9.49 -3.69 -15.95
C LEU A 21 -9.77 -3.78 -14.46
N TRP A 22 -10.32 -4.90 -13.99
CA TRP A 22 -10.67 -5.04 -12.58
C TRP A 22 -10.48 -6.46 -12.07
N GLY A 23 -10.40 -6.59 -10.75
CA GLY A 23 -10.37 -7.87 -10.05
C GLY A 23 -10.81 -7.70 -8.59
N VAL A 24 -11.23 -8.78 -7.96
CA VAL A 24 -11.57 -8.82 -6.53
C VAL A 24 -10.29 -9.09 -5.74
N ILE A 25 -10.06 -8.31 -4.68
CA ILE A 25 -8.96 -8.56 -3.75
C ILE A 25 -9.35 -9.75 -2.89
N VAL A 26 -8.61 -10.86 -3.03
CA VAL A 26 -8.85 -12.10 -2.27
C VAL A 26 -7.82 -12.34 -1.16
N GLU A 27 -6.72 -11.61 -1.19
CA GLU A 27 -5.61 -11.74 -0.25
C GLU A 27 -4.98 -10.36 0.00
N THR A 28 -4.58 -10.11 1.26
CA THR A 28 -3.85 -8.90 1.65
C THR A 28 -2.87 -9.20 2.78
N GLU A 29 -1.78 -8.43 2.81
CA GLU A 29 -0.81 -8.43 3.90
C GLU A 29 -0.74 -7.03 4.54
N ALA A 30 -0.65 -6.97 5.86
CA ALA A 30 -0.44 -5.74 6.61
C ALA A 30 1.02 -5.62 7.03
N TYR A 31 1.56 -4.41 6.92
CA TYR A 31 2.93 -4.07 7.35
C TYR A 31 2.86 -2.81 8.21
N SER A 32 3.48 -2.85 9.39
CA SER A 32 3.63 -1.69 10.28
C SER A 32 5.01 -1.05 10.08
N GLN A 33 5.12 0.27 10.25
CA GLN A 33 6.41 0.99 10.09
C GLN A 33 7.40 0.66 11.21
N GLU A 34 6.91 0.08 12.28
CA GLU A 34 7.65 -0.41 13.44
C GLU A 34 8.27 -1.80 13.20
N GLU A 35 7.90 -2.48 12.11
CA GLU A 35 8.33 -3.84 11.80
C GLU A 35 9.46 -3.90 10.75
N PRO A 36 10.48 -4.76 10.93
CA PRO A 36 11.61 -4.88 10.00
C PRO A 36 11.25 -5.22 8.55
N ALA A 37 10.11 -5.88 8.32
CA ALA A 37 9.65 -6.28 7.00
C ALA A 37 9.03 -5.12 6.18
N CYS A 38 8.81 -3.96 6.80
CA CYS A 38 8.21 -2.82 6.14
C CYS A 38 9.27 -1.95 5.43
N HIS A 39 8.97 -1.50 4.21
CA HIS A 39 9.83 -0.57 3.47
C HIS A 39 9.95 0.80 4.15
N GLY A 40 9.06 1.12 5.10
CA GLY A 40 9.15 2.31 5.94
C GLY A 40 9.96 2.11 7.22
N TYR A 41 10.50 0.91 7.47
CA TYR A 41 11.24 0.62 8.69
C TYR A 41 12.52 1.46 8.78
N ARG A 42 12.65 2.23 9.86
CA ARG A 42 13.81 3.07 10.24
C ARG A 42 14.18 4.23 9.30
N ARG A 43 13.79 4.23 8.03
CA ARG A 43 14.19 5.30 7.08
C ARG A 43 13.07 5.69 6.12
N ARG A 44 12.93 7.01 5.96
CA ARG A 44 12.17 7.62 4.87
C ARG A 44 13.13 7.96 3.72
N THR A 45 12.74 7.58 2.51
CA THR A 45 13.45 7.82 1.26
C THR A 45 12.47 8.37 0.23
N PRO A 46 12.93 9.04 -0.85
CA PRO A 46 12.03 9.51 -1.89
C PRO A 46 11.16 8.39 -2.49
N SER A 47 11.67 7.16 -2.56
CA SER A 47 10.94 6.02 -3.10
C SER A 47 9.77 5.58 -2.19
N ASN A 48 9.97 5.55 -0.87
CA ASN A 48 8.95 5.04 0.07
C ASN A 48 8.09 6.15 0.69
N GLU A 49 8.24 7.40 0.24
CA GLU A 49 7.59 8.57 0.82
C GLU A 49 6.07 8.43 0.90
N THR A 50 5.45 7.76 -0.07
CA THR A 50 3.99 7.49 -0.09
C THR A 50 3.50 6.73 1.14
N LEU A 51 4.35 5.94 1.80
CA LEU A 51 4.00 5.23 3.04
C LEU A 51 3.85 6.18 4.25
N PHE A 52 4.42 7.38 4.19
CA PHE A 52 4.39 8.38 5.26
C PHE A 52 3.41 9.53 4.98
N GLY A 53 2.80 9.55 3.80
CA GLY A 53 1.88 10.58 3.37
C GLY A 53 0.43 10.30 3.79
N GLU A 54 -0.47 11.04 3.16
CA GLU A 54 -1.91 10.90 3.34
C GLU A 54 -2.39 9.45 3.06
N PRO A 55 -3.29 8.90 3.89
CA PRO A 55 -3.78 7.54 3.72
C PRO A 55 -4.60 7.40 2.43
N GLY A 56 -4.65 6.19 1.88
CA GLY A 56 -5.40 5.89 0.66
C GLY A 56 -4.58 5.98 -0.62
N ARG A 57 -3.32 6.43 -0.55
CA ARG A 57 -2.40 6.39 -1.69
C ARG A 57 -1.85 4.98 -1.91
N PHE A 58 -1.66 4.60 -3.17
CA PHE A 58 -0.96 3.38 -3.53
C PHE A 58 0.55 3.63 -3.60
N TYR A 59 1.30 2.86 -2.83
CA TYR A 59 2.75 2.73 -2.96
C TYR A 59 3.04 1.53 -3.87
N VAL A 60 3.59 1.80 -5.06
CA VAL A 60 3.97 0.76 -6.03
C VAL A 60 5.49 0.74 -6.15
N TYR A 61 6.07 -0.46 -6.10
CA TYR A 61 7.51 -0.66 -6.23
C TYR A 61 7.82 -1.88 -7.08
N VAL A 62 9.03 -1.93 -7.62
CA VAL A 62 9.54 -3.08 -8.37
C VAL A 62 10.30 -4.00 -7.44
N SER A 63 9.83 -5.25 -7.33
CA SER A 63 10.46 -6.35 -6.61
C SER A 63 11.35 -7.17 -7.56
N TYR A 64 12.60 -7.42 -7.14
CA TYR A 64 13.63 -8.13 -7.92
C TYR A 64 13.87 -7.60 -9.34
N GLY A 65 13.50 -6.35 -9.63
CA GLY A 65 13.63 -5.74 -10.96
C GLY A 65 12.59 -6.23 -11.99
N ILE A 66 11.68 -7.14 -11.63
CA ILE A 66 10.80 -7.83 -12.60
C ILE A 66 9.31 -7.78 -12.25
N HIS A 67 8.95 -7.73 -10.97
CA HIS A 67 7.56 -7.78 -10.54
C HIS A 67 7.14 -6.47 -9.88
N HIS A 68 5.93 -5.99 -10.16
CA HIS A 68 5.39 -4.83 -9.45
C HIS A 68 4.57 -5.30 -8.25
N CYS A 69 4.84 -4.71 -7.09
CA CYS A 69 4.06 -4.93 -5.88
C CYS A 69 3.37 -3.63 -5.47
N VAL A 70 2.13 -3.74 -5.00
CA VAL A 70 1.31 -2.59 -4.59
C VAL A 70 0.97 -2.70 -3.11
N LYS A 71 1.16 -1.61 -2.36
CA LYS A 71 0.70 -1.45 -0.97
C LYS A 71 -0.26 -0.27 -0.91
N ARG A 72 -1.38 -0.41 -0.19
CA ARG A 72 -2.25 0.72 0.13
C ARG A 72 -1.75 1.36 1.42
N ALA A 73 -1.27 2.60 1.35
CA ALA A 73 -0.77 3.32 2.51
C ALA A 73 -1.93 3.65 3.47
N ARG A 74 -1.69 3.43 4.76
CA ARG A 74 -2.54 3.86 5.85
C ARG A 74 -1.64 4.52 6.88
N LEU A 75 -2.07 5.65 7.44
CA LEU A 75 -1.42 6.20 8.62
C LEU A 75 -1.58 5.23 9.80
N SER A 76 -0.49 4.94 10.50
CA SER A 76 -0.60 4.40 11.86
C SER A 76 -1.27 5.49 12.70
N LYS A 77 -2.43 5.18 13.30
CA LYS A 77 -2.92 5.99 14.41
C LYS A 77 -2.08 5.60 15.60
N THR A 78 -1.09 6.42 15.91
CA THR A 78 -0.55 6.51 17.26
C THR A 78 -0.51 7.99 17.65
N PRO A 79 -1.54 8.55 18.33
CA PRO A 79 -1.28 9.64 19.25
C PRO A 79 -0.69 9.00 20.50
N GLY A 80 0.59 9.22 20.77
CA GLY A 80 1.29 8.52 21.85
C GLY A 80 2.62 9.13 22.25
N TRP A 81 2.66 10.46 22.37
CA TRP A 81 3.43 11.08 23.45
C TRP A 81 2.39 11.73 24.38
N ALA A 82 2.25 11.14 25.56
CA ALA A 82 1.72 11.75 26.79
C ALA A 82 2.33 10.94 27.93
#